data_AF-A0A0G0K730-F1
#
_entry.id   AF-A0A0G0K730-F1
#
_cell.length_a   1.000
_cell.length_b   1.000
_cell.length_c   1.000
_cell.angle_alpha   90.00
_cell.angle_beta   90.00
_cell.angle_gamma   90.00
#
_symmetry.space_group_name_H-M   'P 1'
#
loop_
_entity.id
_entity.type
_entity.pdbx_description
1 polymer ?
#
loop_
_entity_poly.entity_id
_entity_poly.type
_entity_poly.pdbx_seq_one_letter_code
_entity_poly.pdbx_strand_id
1 'polypeptide(L)'
;MTKNNTEIASLAMDLKRVALGFYSGSNKMARRFSQEALKRKSEISKQDLKPYLLKFLQKLPKILKQKDEKKLAEDALMYSTIFQNYSLNN
;
A
#
# COMPACT_ATOMS: atom_id res chain seq x y z
N MET A 1 4.75 -2.06 19.23
CA MET A 1 4.03 -1.64 18.00
C MET A 1 2.58 -1.39 18.35
N THR A 2 2.02 -0.25 17.96
CA THR A 2 0.57 -0.01 18.06
C THR A 2 -0.16 -0.84 17.00
N LYS A 3 -1.47 -1.07 17.18
CA LYS A 3 -2.30 -1.73 16.15
C LYS A 3 -2.16 -1.04 14.79
N ASN A 4 -2.19 0.29 14.77
CA ASN A 4 -2.03 1.08 13.54
C ASN A 4 -0.68 0.83 12.86
N ASN A 5 0.43 0.72 13.61
CA ASN A 5 1.74 0.47 13.02
C ASN A 5 1.80 -0.92 12.36
N THR A 6 1.18 -1.93 12.99
CA THR A 6 1.08 -3.28 12.42
C THR A 6 0.27 -3.29 11.11
N GLU A 7 -0.85 -2.58 11.07
CA GLU A 7 -1.67 -2.47 9.84
C GLU A 7 -0.95 -1.71 8.73
N ILE A 8 -0.21 -0.65 9.07
CA ILE A 8 0.58 0.13 8.10
C ILE A 8 1.75 -0.69 7.56
N ALA A 9 2.47 -1.43 8.41
CA ALA A 9 3.54 -2.34 7.97
C ALA A 9 2.98 -3.44 7.06
N SER A 10 1.84 -4.01 7.44
CA SER A 10 1.16 -5.03 6.67
C SER A 10 0.63 -4.48 5.34
N LEU A 11 0.17 -3.22 5.28
CA LEU A 11 -0.20 -2.54 4.04
C LEU A 11 1.03 -2.34 3.15
N ALA A 12 2.15 -1.91 3.73
CA ALA A 12 3.40 -1.73 3.00
C ALA A 12 3.85 -3.04 2.33
N MET A 13 3.75 -4.17 3.03
CA MET A 13 4.09 -5.48 2.46
C MET A 13 3.17 -5.89 1.32
N ASP A 14 1.87 -5.66 1.41
CA ASP A 14 0.95 -5.98 0.31
C ASP A 14 1.27 -5.16 -0.93
N LEU A 15 1.54 -3.85 -0.77
CA LEU A 15 1.93 -2.99 -1.88
C LEU A 15 3.27 -3.40 -2.51
N LYS A 16 4.22 -3.87 -1.71
CA LYS A 16 5.46 -4.46 -2.24
C LYS A 16 5.16 -5.69 -3.11
N ARG A 17 4.25 -6.55 -2.68
CA ARG A 17 3.83 -7.73 -3.46
C ARG A 17 3.06 -7.36 -4.71
N VAL A 18 2.28 -6.28 -4.69
CA VAL A 18 1.65 -5.71 -5.90
C VAL A 18 2.73 -5.32 -6.90
N ALA A 19 3.72 -4.53 -6.48
CA ALA A 19 4.81 -4.08 -7.35
C ALA A 19 5.58 -5.27 -7.94
N LEU A 20 6.06 -6.18 -7.08
CA LEU A 20 6.80 -7.37 -7.51
C LEU A 20 5.97 -8.24 -8.47
N GLY A 21 4.68 -8.40 -8.19
CA GLY A 21 3.79 -9.20 -9.03
C GLY A 21 3.63 -8.62 -10.44
N PHE A 22 3.49 -7.30 -10.58
CA PHE A 22 3.44 -6.68 -11.91
C PHE A 22 4.81 -6.70 -12.62
N TYR A 23 5.92 -6.46 -11.91
CA TYR A 23 7.25 -6.56 -12.53
C TYR A 23 7.61 -7.97 -13.01
N SER A 24 7.14 -9.01 -12.33
CA SER A 24 7.39 -10.40 -12.70
C SER A 24 6.36 -10.99 -13.67
N GLY A 25 5.36 -10.21 -14.11
CA GLY A 25 4.26 -10.68 -14.96
C GLY A 25 3.21 -11.53 -14.23
N SER A 26 3.29 -11.66 -12.91
CA SER A 26 2.33 -12.36 -12.05
C SER A 26 1.07 -11.52 -11.76
N ASN A 27 0.38 -11.07 -12.81
CA ASN A 27 -0.72 -10.11 -12.72
C ASN A 27 -1.89 -10.57 -11.83
N LYS A 28 -2.22 -11.86 -11.84
CA LYS A 28 -3.27 -12.42 -10.97
C LYS A 28 -2.91 -12.25 -9.48
N MET A 29 -1.66 -12.49 -9.13
CA MET A 29 -1.15 -12.31 -7.77
C MET A 29 -1.17 -10.82 -7.38
N ALA A 30 -0.67 -9.96 -8.27
CA ALA A 30 -0.65 -8.51 -8.04
C ALA A 30 -2.05 -7.93 -7.82
N ARG A 31 -3.04 -8.37 -8.60
CA ARG A 31 -4.45 -7.96 -8.44
C ARG A 31 -5.06 -8.45 -7.13
N ARG A 32 -4.73 -9.67 -6.68
CA ARG A 32 -5.14 -10.17 -5.37
C ARG A 32 -4.57 -9.30 -4.25
N PHE A 33 -3.27 -9.03 -4.24
CA PHE A 33 -2.66 -8.17 -3.21
C PHE A 33 -3.14 -6.72 -3.29
N SER A 34 -3.58 -6.25 -4.46
CA SER A 34 -4.23 -4.93 -4.58
C SER A 34 -5.55 -4.91 -3.81
N GLN A 35 -6.33 -5.99 -3.83
CA GLN A 35 -7.57 -6.12 -3.05
C GLN A 35 -7.27 -6.18 -1.54
N GLU A 36 -6.27 -6.98 -1.14
CA GLU A 36 -5.84 -7.06 0.26
C GLU A 36 -5.36 -5.70 0.79
N ALA A 37 -4.58 -4.95 0.00
CA ALA A 37 -4.14 -3.60 0.36
C ALA A 37 -5.32 -2.64 0.58
N LEU A 38 -6.39 -2.74 -0.23
CA LEU A 38 -7.60 -1.93 -0.05
C LEU A 38 -8.38 -2.32 1.20
N LYS A 39 -8.45 -3.61 1.51
CA LYS A 39 -9.03 -4.11 2.75
C LYS A 39 -8.25 -3.58 3.96
N ARG A 40 -6.93 -3.71 3.94
CA ARG A 40 -6.07 -3.25 5.03
C ARG A 40 -6.12 -1.75 5.26
N LYS A 41 -6.24 -0.97 4.18
CA LYS A 41 -6.51 0.48 4.28
C LYS A 41 -7.76 0.80 5.14
N SER A 42 -8.78 -0.05 5.13
CA SER A 42 -10.00 0.17 5.93
C SER A 42 -9.82 -0.15 7.42
N GLU A 43 -8.79 -0.92 7.77
CA GLU A 43 -8.47 -1.35 9.14
C GLU A 43 -7.62 -0.30 9.89
N ILE A 44 -7.04 0.67 9.16
CA ILE A 44 -6.19 1.74 9.70
C ILE A 44 -7.04 2.89 10.25
N SER A 45 -6.84 3.23 11.54
CA SER A 45 -7.43 4.42 12.15
C SER A 45 -6.78 5.70 11.62
N LYS A 46 -7.61 6.65 11.20
CA LYS A 46 -7.16 7.94 10.63
C LYS A 46 -6.86 9.01 11.68
N GLN A 47 -7.31 8.82 12.92
CA GLN A 47 -7.27 9.86 13.95
C GLN A 47 -5.83 10.23 14.35
N ASP A 48 -4.92 9.25 14.33
CA ASP A 48 -3.52 9.42 14.77
C ASP A 48 -2.52 9.38 13.60
N LEU A 49 -3.00 9.50 12.36
CA LEU A 49 -2.14 9.46 11.17
C LEU A 49 -1.55 10.84 10.88
N LYS A 50 -0.22 10.89 10.67
CA LYS A 50 0.43 12.12 10.19
C LYS A 50 -0.23 12.61 8.89
N PRO A 51 -0.44 13.93 8.71
CA PRO A 51 -1.17 14.47 7.57
C PRO A 51 -0.64 14.02 6.20
N TYR A 52 0.68 13.85 6.06
CA TYR A 52 1.26 13.36 4.82
C TYR A 52 0.83 11.91 4.53
N LEU A 53 0.81 11.04 5.54
CA LEU A 53 0.49 9.63 5.37
C LEU A 53 -1.00 9.45 5.05
N LEU A 54 -1.86 10.29 5.63
CA LEU A 54 -3.27 10.35 5.29
C LEU A 54 -3.49 10.67 3.81
N LYS A 55 -2.72 11.59 3.22
CA LYS A 55 -2.80 11.91 1.78
C LYS A 55 -2.49 10.69 0.91
N PHE A 56 -1.45 9.93 1.25
CA PHE A 56 -1.12 8.68 0.54
C PHE A 56 -2.24 7.64 0.72
N LEU A 57 -2.71 7.43 1.95
CA LEU A 57 -3.78 6.48 2.24
C LEU A 57 -5.08 6.79 1.47
N GLN A 58 -5.44 8.08 1.34
CA GLN A 58 -6.62 8.51 0.58
C GLN A 58 -6.49 8.29 -0.93
N LYS A 59 -5.29 8.51 -1.50
CA LYS A 59 -5.03 8.32 -2.93
C LYS A 59 -4.90 6.85 -3.33
N LEU A 60 -4.62 5.96 -2.38
CA LEU A 60 -4.36 4.54 -2.64
C LEU A 60 -5.39 3.83 -3.56
N PRO A 61 -6.71 4.01 -3.38
CA PRO A 61 -7.69 3.36 -4.26
C PRO A 61 -7.62 3.81 -5.72
N LYS A 62 -7.19 5.05 -5.97
CA LYS A 62 -7.01 5.55 -7.33
C LYS A 62 -5.79 4.92 -7.99
N ILE A 63 -4.68 4.77 -7.26
CA ILE A 63 -3.45 4.18 -7.83
C ILE A 63 -3.69 2.69 -8.15
N LEU A 64 -4.36 1.95 -7.27
CA LEU A 64 -4.56 0.50 -7.44
C LEU A 64 -5.60 0.14 -8.51
N LYS A 65 -6.38 1.12 -8.98
CA LYS A 65 -7.37 0.96 -10.06
C LYS A 65 -6.86 1.45 -11.42
N GLN A 66 -5.63 1.97 -11.51
CA GLN A 66 -5.11 2.45 -12.78
C GLN A 66 -4.87 1.31 -13.77
N LYS A 67 -5.03 1.60 -15.06
CA LYS A 67 -4.92 0.59 -16.14
C LYS A 67 -3.48 0.30 -16.56
N ASP A 68 -2.60 1.29 -16.42
CA ASP A 68 -1.18 1.15 -16.72
C ASP A 68 -0.50 0.34 -15.62
N GLU A 69 -0.23 -0.94 -15.90
CA GLU A 69 0.34 -1.89 -14.94
C GLU A 69 1.77 -1.52 -14.55
N LYS A 70 2.55 -0.93 -15.47
CA LYS A 70 3.91 -0.49 -15.16
C LYS A 70 3.87 0.67 -14.18
N LYS A 71 3.05 1.68 -14.45
CA LYS A 71 2.85 2.81 -13.53
C LYS A 71 2.28 2.36 -12.19
N LEU A 72 1.38 1.37 -12.19
CA LEU A 72 0.86 0.76 -10.97
C LEU A 72 1.97 0.11 -10.14
N ALA A 73 2.86 -0.65 -10.78
CA ALA A 73 3.99 -1.25 -10.09
C ALA A 73 4.88 -0.20 -9.40
N GLU A 74 5.25 0.86 -10.12
CA GLU A 74 6.07 1.96 -9.60
C GLU A 74 5.39 2.70 -8.44
N ASP A 75 4.12 3.08 -8.61
CA ASP A 75 3.36 3.79 -7.56
C ASP A 75 3.19 2.91 -6.32
N ALA A 76 2.91 1.61 -6.50
CA ALA A 76 2.78 0.66 -5.41
C ALA A 76 4.10 0.48 -4.65
N LEU A 77 5.24 0.44 -5.36
CA LEU A 77 6.56 0.36 -4.74
C LEU A 77 6.87 1.63 -3.93
N MET A 78 6.60 2.81 -4.50
CA MET A 78 6.80 4.09 -3.81
C MET A 78 5.94 4.16 -2.54
N TYR A 79 4.65 3.81 -2.62
CA TYR A 79 3.75 3.83 -1.47
C TYR A 79 4.18 2.81 -0.42
N SER A 80 4.61 1.60 -0.84
CA SER A 80 5.17 0.59 0.05
C SER A 80 6.32 1.14 0.88
N THR A 81 7.30 1.79 0.25
CA THR A 81 8.45 2.39 0.95
C THR A 81 8.00 3.47 1.94
N ILE A 82 7.05 4.32 1.57
CA ILE A 82 6.54 5.40 2.45
C ILE A 82 5.85 4.80 3.70
N PHE A 83 4.95 3.83 3.52
CA PHE A 83 4.25 3.19 4.63
C PHE A 83 5.22 2.37 5.51
N GLN A 84 6.17 1.65 4.90
CA GLN A 84 7.18 0.89 5.62
C GLN A 84 8.02 1.81 6.52
N ASN A 85 8.51 2.92 5.97
CA ASN A 85 9.30 3.90 6.70
C ASN A 85 8.52 4.56 7.84
N TYR A 86 7.22 4.82 7.64
CA TYR A 86 6.36 5.27 8.73
C TYR A 86 6.31 4.24 9.86
N SER A 87 6.05 2.97 9.53
CA SER A 87 5.86 1.90 10.52
C SER A 87 7.11 1.55 11.33
N LEU A 88 8.31 1.80 10.79
CA LEU A 88 9.58 1.54 11.47
C LEU A 88 10.00 2.65 12.44
N ASN A 89 9.51 3.88 12.22
CA ASN A 89 9.96 5.07 12.93
C ASN A 89 8.90 5.69 13.86
N ASN A 90 7.78 4.99 14.09
CA ASN A 90 6.67 5.41 14.96
C ASN A 90 6.07 4.18 15.65
#